data_AF-A0A094J0W9-F1
#
_entry.id   AF-A0A094J0W9-F1
#
_cell.length_a   1.000
_cell.length_b   1.000
_cell.length_c   1.000
_cell.angle_alpha   90.00
_cell.angle_beta   90.00
_cell.angle_gamma   90.00
#
_symmetry.space_group_name_H-M   'P 1'
#
loop_
_entity.id
_entity.type
_entity.pdbx_description
1 polymer ?
#
loop_
_entity_poly.entity_id
_entity_poly.type
_entity_poly.pdbx_seq_one_letter_code
_entity_poly.pdbx_strand_id
1 'polypeptide(L)'
;MYAPVTQANSATSDPFAIGVAVSSDILGPFTDVHSSEPIISQSVPSPGNTIQNIDPTVLVDTDGRVFIYFGTFGQLMGYELESDMVTIKGSVTTVDSLTGYFEAPWLIKRDSTYYMLYAVNNAGESSPCTPTSYHACITYGTASSPLGPWTFRGIVIDIVSSTTSHPGVYQLGDEWFITYHTRDAVGGTHFRRSVAFDKLTRDDTTSPPSIMRVTQTHRPASANAPTRNIAPRATPSSTNITPIQYWIKAINDERVKANPLPPDYWCSYAAEKSPETNQPTGSNAGVPPPASWKLEYLTSVGSWTAVSVTSSGGYQTTVTDSPEEVSFQTVSTTSLRAILTASGSGGQFGGVGVKEWAALAPTAS
;
A
#
# COMPACT_ATOMS: atom_id res chain seq x y z
N MET A 1 4.11 25.96 -5.46
CA MET A 1 3.67 24.56 -5.51
C MET A 1 4.73 23.77 -6.24
N TYR A 2 5.32 22.78 -5.57
CA TYR A 2 6.20 21.79 -6.19
C TYR A 2 5.34 20.59 -6.57
N ALA A 3 5.56 20.01 -7.74
CA ALA A 3 4.79 18.86 -8.18
C ALA A 3 5.64 17.91 -9.04
N PRO A 4 5.38 16.60 -8.97
CA PRO A 4 5.91 15.68 -9.96
C PRO A 4 5.32 16.02 -11.33
N VAL A 5 6.18 16.05 -12.34
CA VAL A 5 5.85 16.32 -13.74
C VAL A 5 6.58 15.34 -14.64
N THR A 6 6.18 15.28 -15.91
CA THR A 6 6.92 14.55 -16.94
C THR A 6 7.68 15.56 -17.80
N GLN A 7 9.01 15.45 -17.82
CA GLN A 7 9.87 16.33 -18.61
C GLN A 7 9.65 16.08 -20.11
N ALA A 8 9.28 17.15 -20.83
CA ALA A 8 9.16 17.10 -22.28
C ALA A 8 10.53 16.92 -22.95
N ASN A 9 10.58 16.10 -24.01
CA ASN A 9 11.79 15.85 -24.81
C ASN A 9 13.01 15.38 -23.97
N SER A 10 12.78 14.66 -22.86
CA SER A 10 13.89 14.16 -22.06
C SER A 10 14.75 13.16 -22.83
N ALA A 11 16.07 13.25 -22.65
CA ALA A 11 17.06 12.29 -23.14
C ALA A 11 17.42 11.23 -22.08
N THR A 12 16.84 11.31 -20.87
CA THR A 12 17.11 10.39 -19.75
C THR A 12 16.24 9.14 -19.85
N SER A 13 16.62 8.09 -19.09
CA SER A 13 15.86 6.83 -19.08
C SER A 13 14.47 6.95 -18.49
N ASP A 14 14.30 7.85 -17.52
CA ASP A 14 13.01 8.13 -16.89
C ASP A 14 12.76 9.65 -16.95
N PRO A 15 11.61 10.09 -17.50
CA PRO A 15 11.27 11.51 -17.63
C PRO A 15 10.57 12.09 -16.38
N PHE A 16 10.37 11.34 -15.29
CA PHE A 16 9.83 11.90 -14.05
C PHE A 16 10.78 12.95 -13.47
N ALA A 17 10.21 14.10 -13.18
CA ALA A 17 10.89 15.31 -12.76
C ALA A 17 10.03 16.11 -11.78
N ILE A 18 10.58 17.16 -11.18
CA ILE A 18 9.89 18.08 -10.28
C ILE A 18 9.83 19.46 -10.91
N GLY A 19 8.61 19.96 -11.10
CA GLY A 19 8.33 21.33 -11.53
C GLY A 19 7.90 22.22 -10.38
N VAL A 20 7.92 23.54 -10.61
CA VAL A 20 7.48 24.54 -9.62
C VAL A 20 6.57 25.55 -10.28
N ALA A 21 5.38 25.74 -9.71
CA ALA A 21 4.49 26.83 -10.08
C ALA A 21 4.28 27.80 -8.91
N VAL A 22 4.16 29.10 -9.20
CA VAL A 22 3.99 30.18 -8.23
C VAL A 22 2.64 30.86 -8.40
N SER A 23 2.12 31.42 -7.30
CA SER A 23 0.97 32.29 -7.29
C SER A 23 1.09 33.28 -6.13
N SER A 24 0.44 34.43 -6.28
CA SER A 24 0.23 35.39 -5.19
C SER A 24 -0.96 35.03 -4.30
N ASP A 25 -1.78 34.06 -4.70
CA ASP A 25 -2.95 33.56 -3.96
C ASP A 25 -2.81 32.05 -3.74
N ILE A 26 -3.17 31.56 -2.55
CA ILE A 26 -3.13 30.14 -2.21
C ILE A 26 -4.04 29.28 -3.10
N LEU A 27 -5.08 29.88 -3.68
CA LEU A 27 -6.02 29.22 -4.60
C LEU A 27 -5.63 29.40 -6.08
N GLY A 28 -4.54 30.09 -6.37
CA GLY A 28 -4.12 30.40 -7.74
C GLY A 28 -4.77 31.68 -8.31
N PRO A 29 -4.57 31.97 -9.61
CA PRO A 29 -3.98 31.10 -10.63
C PRO A 29 -2.48 30.86 -10.41
N PHE A 30 -2.01 29.66 -10.77
CA PHE A 30 -0.60 29.29 -10.72
C PHE A 30 0.07 29.50 -12.08
N THR A 31 1.30 30.01 -12.06
CA THR A 31 2.17 30.17 -13.24
C THR A 31 3.43 29.35 -13.04
N ASP A 32 3.82 28.59 -14.06
CA ASP A 32 5.09 27.85 -14.04
C ASP A 32 6.28 28.81 -13.93
N VAL A 33 7.20 28.53 -13.01
CA VAL A 33 8.40 29.36 -12.79
C VAL A 33 9.47 29.07 -13.85
N HIS A 34 9.52 27.84 -14.37
CA HIS A 34 10.51 27.42 -15.36
C HIS A 34 9.84 26.85 -16.61
N SER A 35 9.58 27.70 -17.60
CA SER A 35 8.92 27.27 -18.84
C SER A 35 9.75 26.34 -19.74
N SER A 36 11.03 26.14 -19.45
CA SER A 36 11.96 25.39 -20.31
C SER A 36 12.50 24.09 -19.71
N GLU A 37 12.58 23.97 -18.38
CA GLU A 37 13.14 22.80 -17.72
C GLU A 37 12.60 22.61 -16.30
N PRO A 38 12.48 21.36 -15.80
CA PRO A 38 12.16 21.12 -14.40
C PRO A 38 13.32 21.54 -13.48
N ILE A 39 13.03 21.85 -12.21
CA ILE A 39 14.07 22.19 -11.23
C ILE A 39 14.89 20.99 -10.80
N ILE A 40 14.32 19.78 -10.90
CA ILE A 40 14.97 18.50 -10.58
C ILE A 40 14.50 17.47 -11.61
N SER A 41 15.44 16.73 -12.19
CA SER A 41 15.22 15.61 -13.11
C SER A 41 16.42 14.67 -13.05
N GLN A 42 16.43 13.61 -13.86
CA GLN A 42 17.60 12.74 -13.97
C GLN A 42 18.84 13.47 -14.54
N SER A 43 18.70 14.65 -15.15
CA SER A 43 19.82 15.46 -15.65
C SER A 43 20.04 16.78 -14.89
N VAL A 44 19.11 17.17 -14.01
CA VAL A 44 19.13 18.45 -13.29
C VAL A 44 18.96 18.22 -11.79
N PRO A 45 19.80 18.81 -10.93
CA PRO A 45 21.06 19.49 -11.26
C PRO A 45 22.12 18.50 -11.77
N SER A 46 23.11 18.99 -12.52
CA SER A 46 24.27 18.18 -12.92
C SER A 46 25.05 17.69 -11.69
N PRO A 47 25.56 16.44 -11.66
CA PRO A 47 25.66 15.47 -12.77
C PRO A 47 24.40 14.64 -13.03
N GLY A 48 23.29 14.92 -12.35
CA GLY A 48 22.05 14.16 -12.46
C GLY A 48 21.95 13.01 -11.46
N ASN A 49 20.91 12.20 -11.65
CA ASN A 49 20.64 10.99 -10.86
C ASN A 49 19.93 9.95 -11.74
N THR A 50 19.71 8.75 -11.20
CA THR A 50 19.04 7.64 -11.90
C THR A 50 17.75 7.22 -11.22
N ILE A 51 17.21 8.05 -10.32
CA ILE A 51 16.02 7.71 -9.54
C ILE A 51 14.78 8.25 -10.25
N GLN A 52 13.60 7.79 -9.82
CA GLN A 52 12.35 8.46 -10.17
C GLN A 52 12.16 9.70 -9.29
N ASN A 53 12.18 10.88 -9.92
CA ASN A 53 12.11 12.16 -9.21
C ASN A 53 10.64 12.55 -8.99
N ILE A 54 10.04 12.05 -7.91
CA ILE A 54 8.64 12.29 -7.53
C ILE A 54 8.50 12.68 -6.06
N ASP A 55 7.28 13.01 -5.66
CA ASP A 55 6.88 13.30 -4.28
C ASP A 55 7.73 14.37 -3.58
N PRO A 56 7.82 15.59 -4.11
CA PRO A 56 8.57 16.65 -3.47
C PRO A 56 7.90 17.08 -2.14
N THR A 57 8.70 17.22 -1.10
CA THR A 57 8.36 18.00 0.11
C THR A 57 9.35 19.14 0.28
N VAL A 58 8.87 20.29 0.74
CA VAL A 58 9.69 21.48 0.96
C VAL A 58 9.46 22.03 2.35
N LEU A 59 10.55 22.40 3.02
CA LEU A 59 10.54 23.12 4.30
C LEU A 59 11.25 24.45 4.11
N VAL A 60 10.54 25.54 4.40
CA VAL A 60 11.17 26.85 4.67
C VAL A 60 11.41 26.91 6.17
N ASP A 61 12.66 26.93 6.57
CA ASP A 61 13.03 26.92 7.98
C ASP A 61 12.90 28.31 8.62
N THR A 62 12.89 28.36 9.95
CA THR A 62 12.76 29.57 10.77
C THR A 62 13.90 30.57 10.56
N ASP A 63 15.04 30.14 10.03
CA ASP A 63 16.17 30.99 9.64
C ASP A 63 16.12 31.48 8.19
N GLY A 64 15.07 31.11 7.44
CA GLY A 64 14.85 31.47 6.03
C GLY A 64 15.52 30.54 5.02
N ARG A 65 16.26 29.51 5.46
CA ARG A 65 16.82 28.50 4.55
C ARG A 65 15.73 27.57 4.04
N VAL A 66 15.91 27.05 2.83
CA VAL A 66 14.90 26.24 2.14
C VAL A 66 15.47 24.86 1.84
N PHE A 67 14.71 23.82 2.12
CA PHE A 67 15.12 22.44 1.92
C PHE A 67 14.07 21.68 1.15
N ILE A 68 14.49 20.88 0.18
CA ILE A 68 13.63 19.99 -0.60
C ILE A 68 14.09 18.55 -0.44
N TYR A 69 13.12 17.64 -0.33
CA TYR A 69 13.32 16.20 -0.40
C TYR A 69 12.37 15.58 -1.41
N PHE A 70 12.79 14.48 -2.03
CA PHE A 70 12.05 13.77 -3.06
C PHE A 70 12.61 12.35 -3.27
N GLY A 71 11.86 11.54 -4.01
CA GLY A 71 12.32 10.23 -4.48
C GLY A 71 11.38 9.09 -4.07
N THR A 72 11.65 7.91 -4.61
CA THR A 72 10.83 6.71 -4.42
C THR A 72 11.68 5.44 -4.49
N PHE A 73 11.08 4.26 -4.34
CA PHE A 73 11.67 2.93 -4.44
C PHE A 73 12.98 2.75 -3.63
N GLY A 74 13.00 3.23 -2.38
CA GLY A 74 14.17 3.09 -1.50
C GLY A 74 15.22 4.18 -1.66
N GLN A 75 14.98 5.17 -2.52
CA GLN A 75 15.92 6.26 -2.78
C GLN A 75 15.32 7.60 -2.36
N LEU A 76 15.79 8.14 -1.24
CA LEU A 76 15.44 9.48 -0.76
C LEU A 76 16.63 10.42 -0.97
N MET A 77 16.39 11.50 -1.71
CA MET A 77 17.38 12.55 -1.98
C MET A 77 16.87 13.90 -1.48
N GLY A 78 17.79 14.77 -1.05
CA GLY A 78 17.47 16.14 -0.65
C GLY A 78 18.54 17.15 -1.02
N TYR A 79 18.12 18.41 -1.12
CA TYR A 79 18.98 19.57 -1.36
C TYR A 79 18.59 20.72 -0.43
N GLU A 80 19.55 21.61 -0.17
CA GLU A 80 19.22 22.99 0.17
C GLU A 80 18.91 23.75 -1.12
N LEU A 81 17.99 24.70 -1.07
CA LEU A 81 17.69 25.64 -2.14
C LEU A 81 18.17 27.04 -1.73
N GLU A 82 18.49 27.88 -2.71
CA GLU A 82 18.61 29.31 -2.48
C GLU A 82 17.24 29.91 -2.09
N SER A 83 17.25 31.15 -1.59
CA SER A 83 16.03 31.85 -1.15
C SER A 83 15.01 32.10 -2.28
N ASP A 84 15.42 31.95 -3.54
CA ASP A 84 14.53 31.98 -4.71
C ASP A 84 13.66 30.73 -4.86
N MET A 85 13.90 29.71 -4.02
CA MET A 85 13.14 28.46 -3.96
C MET A 85 13.22 27.59 -5.23
N VAL A 86 14.08 27.92 -6.20
CA VAL A 86 14.20 27.18 -7.47
C VAL A 86 15.64 26.87 -7.85
N THR A 87 16.62 27.55 -7.26
CA THR A 87 18.04 27.29 -7.49
C THR A 87 18.57 26.31 -6.45
N ILE A 88 19.18 25.20 -6.91
CA ILE A 88 19.84 24.22 -6.03
C ILE A 88 21.09 24.83 -5.39
N LYS A 89 21.26 24.59 -4.08
CA LYS A 89 22.42 25.02 -3.32
C LYS A 89 23.20 23.83 -2.76
N GLY A 90 24.49 23.77 -3.10
CA GLY A 90 25.40 22.74 -2.61
C GLY A 90 25.19 21.37 -3.25
N SER A 91 25.61 20.32 -2.54
CA SER A 91 25.56 18.94 -3.01
C SER A 91 24.30 18.22 -2.57
N VAL A 92 23.94 17.17 -3.31
CA VAL A 92 22.85 16.25 -2.93
C VAL A 92 23.15 15.57 -1.59
N THR A 93 22.11 15.39 -0.80
CA THR A 93 22.08 14.51 0.38
C THR A 93 21.31 13.25 0.03
N THR A 94 21.95 12.08 0.14
CA THR A 94 21.27 10.78 0.04
C THR A 94 20.95 10.26 1.42
N VAL A 95 19.72 9.78 1.63
CA VAL A 95 19.26 9.24 2.92
C VAL A 95 19.01 7.74 2.80
N ASP A 96 19.79 6.95 3.54
CA ASP A 96 19.71 5.48 3.63
C ASP A 96 19.38 4.99 5.05
N SER A 97 19.22 5.91 6.00
CA SER A 97 19.02 5.64 7.44
C SER A 97 17.55 5.48 7.85
N LEU A 98 16.61 5.72 6.93
CA LEU A 98 15.18 5.59 7.17
C LEU A 98 14.70 4.19 6.77
N THR A 99 14.34 3.38 7.77
CA THR A 99 13.92 1.99 7.58
C THR A 99 12.75 1.90 6.60
N GLY A 100 12.94 1.10 5.54
CA GLY A 100 11.90 0.74 4.60
C GLY A 100 11.35 1.89 3.77
N TYR A 101 12.09 2.99 3.62
CA TYR A 101 11.69 4.12 2.78
C TYR A 101 11.20 3.62 1.42
N PHE A 102 9.97 3.97 1.08
CA PHE A 102 9.40 3.66 -0.22
C PHE A 102 9.20 4.94 -1.02
N GLU A 103 8.39 5.89 -0.54
CA GLU A 103 8.08 7.14 -1.23
C GLU A 103 7.49 8.19 -0.26
N ALA A 104 6.88 9.26 -0.79
CA ALA A 104 6.05 10.20 -0.03
C ALA A 104 6.73 10.92 1.15
N PRO A 105 7.95 11.50 1.00
CA PRO A 105 8.56 12.24 2.10
C PRO A 105 7.69 13.45 2.48
N TRP A 106 7.58 13.73 3.76
CA TRP A 106 6.93 14.93 4.30
C TRP A 106 7.76 15.49 5.44
N LEU A 107 8.38 16.64 5.19
CA LEU A 107 9.32 17.29 6.09
C LEU A 107 8.62 18.36 6.93
N ILE A 108 8.72 18.24 8.25
CA ILE A 108 8.26 19.27 9.20
C ILE A 108 9.31 19.53 10.26
N LYS A 109 9.23 20.70 10.90
CA LYS A 109 10.05 21.07 12.05
C LYS A 109 9.17 21.39 13.25
N ARG A 110 9.66 21.05 14.43
CA ARG A 110 9.15 21.57 15.72
C ARG A 110 10.35 21.90 16.59
N ASP A 111 10.42 23.15 17.04
CA ASP A 111 11.53 23.67 17.84
C ASP A 111 12.88 23.38 17.15
N SER A 112 13.79 22.67 17.81
CA SER A 112 15.10 22.29 17.26
C SER A 112 15.12 20.95 16.51
N THR A 113 13.98 20.27 16.40
CA THR A 113 13.90 18.91 15.82
C THR A 113 13.18 18.92 14.47
N TYR A 114 13.78 18.23 13.50
CA TYR A 114 13.17 17.93 12.20
C TYR A 114 12.56 16.54 12.22
N TYR A 115 11.44 16.39 11.52
CA TYR A 115 10.71 15.14 11.38
C TYR A 115 10.49 14.87 9.89
N MET A 116 10.90 13.69 9.43
CA MET A 116 10.63 13.19 8.08
C MET A 116 9.58 12.09 8.23
N LEU A 117 8.34 12.38 7.85
CA LEU A 117 7.32 11.33 7.67
C LEU A 117 7.47 10.78 6.25
N TYR A 118 7.18 9.49 6.05
CA TYR A 118 7.31 8.86 4.75
C TYR A 118 6.51 7.56 4.65
N ALA A 119 6.19 7.17 3.42
CA ALA A 119 5.57 5.87 3.15
C ALA A 119 6.62 4.76 3.24
N VAL A 120 6.29 3.69 3.97
CA VAL A 120 7.11 2.48 4.07
C VAL A 120 6.47 1.36 3.27
N ASN A 121 7.29 0.64 2.50
CA ASN A 121 6.90 -0.59 1.81
C ASN A 121 8.12 -1.49 1.62
N ASN A 122 8.52 -2.18 2.69
CA ASN A 122 9.56 -3.18 2.69
C ASN A 122 9.00 -4.54 3.13
N ALA A 123 7.87 -4.94 2.52
CA ALA A 123 7.10 -6.12 2.91
C ALA A 123 8.03 -7.29 3.29
N GLY A 124 8.06 -7.62 4.57
CA GLY A 124 9.05 -8.50 5.16
C GLY A 124 8.65 -8.92 6.58
N GLU A 125 9.18 -10.04 7.08
CA GLU A 125 9.16 -10.33 8.52
C GLU A 125 9.82 -9.19 9.32
N SER A 126 10.75 -8.48 8.68
CA SER A 126 11.41 -7.29 9.19
C SER A 126 10.68 -5.98 8.87
N SER A 127 9.53 -6.03 8.20
CA SER A 127 8.74 -4.82 7.95
C SER A 127 8.14 -4.30 9.26
N PRO A 128 8.25 -3.00 9.55
CA PRO A 128 7.61 -2.43 10.73
C PRO A 128 6.07 -2.48 10.65
N CYS A 129 5.48 -2.51 9.45
CA CYS A 129 4.04 -2.29 9.30
C CYS A 129 3.38 -2.85 8.02
N THR A 130 4.16 -3.33 7.04
CA THR A 130 3.64 -3.85 5.77
C THR A 130 3.76 -5.37 5.72
N PRO A 131 2.74 -6.13 6.16
CA PRO A 131 2.77 -7.60 6.11
C PRO A 131 2.55 -8.13 4.68
N THR A 132 2.36 -7.24 3.70
CA THR A 132 2.12 -7.63 2.32
C THR A 132 2.73 -6.65 1.31
N SER A 133 3.10 -7.17 0.15
CA SER A 133 3.59 -6.37 -0.98
C SER A 133 2.52 -5.38 -1.46
N TYR A 134 2.97 -4.24 -1.99
CA TYR A 134 2.12 -3.15 -2.49
C TYR A 134 1.19 -2.52 -1.45
N HIS A 135 1.44 -2.71 -0.15
CA HIS A 135 0.85 -1.90 0.90
C HIS A 135 1.87 -0.90 1.45
N ALA A 136 1.39 0.30 1.76
CA ALA A 136 2.16 1.31 2.42
C ALA A 136 1.51 1.70 3.76
N CYS A 137 2.34 1.88 4.78
CA CYS A 137 1.98 2.58 6.00
C CYS A 137 2.80 3.89 6.08
N ILE A 138 2.47 4.79 7.01
CA ILE A 138 3.27 6.00 7.24
C ILE A 138 4.10 5.80 8.49
N THR A 139 5.40 6.05 8.37
CA THR A 139 6.34 6.07 9.50
C THR A 139 7.03 7.43 9.58
N TYR A 140 7.89 7.61 10.57
CA TYR A 140 8.70 8.81 10.66
C TYR A 140 10.10 8.57 11.23
N GLY A 141 11.00 9.49 10.91
CA GLY A 141 12.29 9.64 11.56
C GLY A 141 12.53 11.08 12.02
N THR A 142 13.53 11.27 12.87
CA THR A 142 13.93 12.60 13.38
C THR A 142 15.38 12.91 13.09
N ALA A 143 15.71 14.19 12.95
CA ALA A 143 17.07 14.70 12.83
C ALA A 143 17.23 16.02 13.62
N SER A 144 18.48 16.36 13.97
CA SER A 144 18.84 17.66 14.54
C SER A 144 19.22 18.70 13.48
N SER A 145 19.28 18.30 12.21
CA SER A 145 19.58 19.15 11.05
C SER A 145 18.58 18.84 9.93
N PRO A 146 18.23 19.84 9.10
CA PRO A 146 17.22 19.69 8.05
C PRO A 146 17.62 18.65 7.00
N LEU A 147 18.93 18.42 6.82
CA LEU A 147 19.47 17.43 5.89
C LEU A 147 19.86 16.09 6.56
N GLY A 148 19.41 15.84 7.79
CA GLY A 148 19.81 14.65 8.56
C GLY A 148 21.11 14.83 9.36
N PRO A 149 21.73 13.73 9.84
CA PRO A 149 21.34 12.34 9.62
C PRO A 149 19.99 12.01 10.28
N TRP A 150 19.22 11.12 9.65
CA TRP A 150 17.90 10.74 10.11
C TRP A 150 17.95 9.51 11.02
N THR A 151 17.10 9.48 12.04
CA THR A 151 16.91 8.30 12.89
C THR A 151 15.47 7.86 12.85
N PHE A 152 15.21 6.61 12.43
CA PHE A 152 13.87 6.01 12.46
C PHE A 152 13.25 6.04 13.87
N ARG A 153 11.94 6.30 13.94
CA ARG A 153 11.21 6.41 15.22
C ARG A 153 9.98 5.51 15.32
N GLY A 154 9.41 5.07 14.20
CA GLY A 154 8.28 4.13 14.21
C GLY A 154 7.11 4.59 13.37
N ILE A 155 5.97 3.94 13.59
CA ILE A 155 4.76 4.02 12.77
C ILE A 155 3.88 5.17 13.25
N VAL A 156 3.42 5.99 12.30
CA VAL A 156 2.45 7.07 12.52
C VAL A 156 1.05 6.63 12.11
N ILE A 157 0.88 6.12 10.88
CA ILE A 157 -0.41 5.63 10.35
C ILE A 157 -0.20 4.19 9.92
N ASP A 158 -1.11 3.32 10.34
CA ASP A 158 -1.17 1.94 9.85
C ASP A 158 -1.50 1.85 8.36
N ILE A 159 -1.55 0.63 7.85
CA ILE A 159 -2.06 0.40 6.50
C ILE A 159 -3.46 1.01 6.36
N VAL A 160 -3.62 1.81 5.32
CA VAL A 160 -4.89 2.37 4.87
C VAL A 160 -5.56 1.42 3.90
N SER A 161 -6.81 1.70 3.52
CA SER A 161 -7.49 0.83 2.57
C SER A 161 -6.86 0.85 1.17
N SER A 162 -6.12 1.89 0.76
CA SER A 162 -5.39 1.97 -0.51
C SER A 162 -3.99 1.37 -0.43
N THR A 163 -3.37 1.09 -1.59
CA THR A 163 -2.05 0.47 -1.68
C THR A 163 -0.91 1.45 -1.39
N THR A 164 -1.12 2.72 -1.71
CA THR A 164 -0.23 3.82 -1.32
C THR A 164 -0.84 4.58 -0.15
N SER A 165 -0.02 5.39 0.54
CA SER A 165 -0.43 6.38 1.54
C SER A 165 0.56 7.53 1.53
N HIS A 166 0.11 8.78 1.37
CA HIS A 166 0.99 9.97 1.37
C HIS A 166 0.69 10.84 2.59
N PRO A 167 1.65 11.08 3.49
CA PRO A 167 1.44 11.96 4.63
C PRO A 167 1.43 13.43 4.22
N GLY A 168 0.60 14.21 4.90
CA GLY A 168 0.74 15.65 5.04
C GLY A 168 0.44 16.04 6.47
N VAL A 169 1.21 16.92 7.09
CA VAL A 169 1.01 17.33 8.48
C VAL A 169 0.86 18.83 8.54
N TYR A 170 -0.20 19.28 9.21
CA TYR A 170 -0.51 20.69 9.36
C TYR A 170 -0.97 21.00 10.78
N GLN A 171 -0.87 22.28 11.14
CA GLN A 171 -1.33 22.80 12.42
C GLN A 171 -2.51 23.74 12.19
N LEU A 172 -3.56 23.60 13.01
CA LEU A 172 -4.70 24.50 13.04
C LEU A 172 -4.91 24.97 14.49
N GLY A 173 -4.56 26.23 14.75
CA GLY A 173 -4.47 26.73 16.13
C GLY A 173 -3.40 25.96 16.91
N ASP A 174 -3.77 25.42 18.07
CA ASP A 174 -2.86 24.62 18.90
C ASP A 174 -2.90 23.11 18.58
N GLU A 175 -3.75 22.70 17.63
CA GLU A 175 -3.95 21.31 17.27
C GLU A 175 -3.19 20.93 16.01
N TRP A 176 -2.65 19.71 16.00
CA TRP A 176 -1.96 19.13 14.86
C TRP A 176 -2.80 18.04 14.23
N PHE A 177 -2.72 17.96 12.91
CA PHE A 177 -3.45 16.98 12.12
C PHE A 177 -2.51 16.36 11.09
N ILE A 178 -2.77 15.11 10.75
CA ILE A 178 -2.18 14.43 9.61
C ILE A 178 -3.25 14.19 8.57
N THR A 179 -3.03 14.65 7.34
CA THR A 179 -3.73 14.22 6.14
C THR A 179 -3.05 13.00 5.55
N TYR A 180 -3.86 12.12 4.99
CA TYR A 180 -3.43 11.01 4.15
C TYR A 180 -4.54 10.70 3.15
N HIS A 181 -4.43 9.61 2.39
CA HIS A 181 -5.53 9.19 1.51
C HIS A 181 -5.93 7.75 1.78
N THR A 182 -7.19 7.42 1.50
CA THR A 182 -7.74 6.06 1.54
C THR A 182 -8.52 5.79 0.25
N ARG A 183 -9.17 4.62 0.14
CA ARG A 183 -10.16 4.33 -0.90
C ARG A 183 -11.56 4.07 -0.32
N ASP A 184 -11.88 4.65 0.84
CA ASP A 184 -13.12 4.35 1.57
C ASP A 184 -14.35 5.08 1.02
N ALA A 185 -14.16 6.10 0.19
CA ALA A 185 -15.26 6.81 -0.45
C ALA A 185 -16.04 5.89 -1.41
N VAL A 186 -17.30 6.27 -1.67
CA VAL A 186 -18.15 5.56 -2.64
C VAL A 186 -17.46 5.54 -4.01
N GLY A 187 -17.27 4.34 -4.56
CA GLY A 187 -16.55 4.14 -5.82
C GLY A 187 -15.02 4.32 -5.72
N GLY A 188 -14.48 4.29 -4.50
CA GLY A 188 -13.05 4.33 -4.23
C GLY A 188 -12.33 3.07 -4.71
N THR A 189 -11.14 3.26 -5.28
CA THR A 189 -10.24 2.19 -5.73
C THR A 189 -8.80 2.58 -5.42
N HIS A 190 -7.84 1.69 -5.64
CA HIS A 190 -6.42 2.04 -5.55
C HIS A 190 -6.02 3.22 -6.48
N PHE A 191 -6.79 3.46 -7.53
CA PHE A 191 -6.59 4.54 -8.51
C PHE A 191 -7.58 5.70 -8.33
N ARG A 192 -8.54 5.58 -7.40
CA ARG A 192 -9.56 6.57 -7.08
C ARG A 192 -9.59 6.76 -5.58
N ARG A 193 -8.59 7.48 -5.09
CA ARG A 193 -8.34 7.69 -3.66
C ARG A 193 -9.08 8.93 -3.17
N SER A 194 -9.22 9.06 -1.85
CA SER A 194 -9.89 10.18 -1.20
C SER A 194 -9.10 10.61 0.01
N VAL A 195 -9.02 11.92 0.24
CA VAL A 195 -8.32 12.48 1.39
C VAL A 195 -9.04 12.09 2.68
N ALA A 196 -8.25 11.72 3.68
CA ALA A 196 -8.66 11.55 5.07
C ALA A 196 -7.74 12.39 5.95
N PHE A 197 -8.18 12.71 7.16
CA PHE A 197 -7.33 13.39 8.14
C PHE A 197 -7.74 13.02 9.55
N ASP A 198 -6.76 12.97 10.43
CA ASP A 198 -6.93 12.65 11.84
C ASP A 198 -6.03 13.53 12.71
N LYS A 199 -6.38 13.63 13.99
CA LYS A 199 -5.58 14.37 14.95
C LYS A 199 -4.22 13.69 15.14
N LEU A 200 -3.15 14.46 15.03
CA LEU A 200 -1.79 14.03 15.31
C LEU A 200 -1.41 14.51 16.71
N THR A 201 -1.02 13.58 17.58
CA THR A 201 -0.56 13.91 18.93
C THR A 201 0.91 13.52 19.09
N ARG A 202 1.58 14.15 20.04
CA ARG A 202 2.98 13.89 20.36
C ARG A 202 3.12 13.60 21.84
N ASP A 203 4.07 12.73 22.16
CA ASP A 203 4.52 12.53 23.53
C ASP A 203 5.77 13.38 23.77
N ASP A 204 5.58 14.46 24.52
CA ASP A 204 6.62 15.43 24.89
C ASP A 204 7.47 14.95 26.08
N THR A 205 7.19 13.77 26.66
CA THR A 205 8.03 13.18 27.70
C THR A 205 9.28 12.50 27.14
N THR A 206 9.32 12.25 25.82
CA THR A 206 10.49 11.73 25.12
C THR A 206 11.35 12.86 24.53
N SER A 207 12.65 12.61 24.34
CA SER A 207 13.57 13.54 23.70
C SER A 207 14.26 12.88 22.50
N PRO A 208 13.97 13.32 21.25
CA PRO A 208 12.99 14.33 20.89
C PRO A 208 11.53 13.87 21.15
N PRO A 209 10.56 14.79 21.17
CA PRO A 209 9.14 14.43 21.26
C PRO A 209 8.75 13.44 20.17
N SER A 210 8.08 12.35 20.55
CA SER A 210 7.67 11.31 19.62
C SER A 210 6.30 11.60 19.02
N ILE A 211 6.06 11.21 17.78
CA ILE A 211 4.73 11.25 17.17
C ILE A 211 4.02 9.98 17.58
N MET A 212 2.86 10.14 18.21
CA MET A 212 2.04 9.02 18.63
C MET A 212 1.39 8.39 17.40
N ARG A 213 1.25 7.06 17.43
CA ARG A 213 0.50 6.32 16.41
C ARG A 213 -0.93 6.84 16.38
N VAL A 214 -1.35 7.30 15.21
CA VAL A 214 -2.65 7.92 14.99
C VAL A 214 -3.72 6.84 14.95
N THR A 215 -4.81 7.09 15.66
CA THR A 215 -6.02 6.28 15.57
C THR A 215 -6.85 6.80 14.41
N GLN A 216 -6.92 6.02 13.33
CA GLN A 216 -7.69 6.39 12.14
C GLN A 216 -9.18 6.46 12.49
N THR A 217 -9.82 7.60 12.25
CA THR A 217 -11.26 7.72 12.44
C THR A 217 -12.00 7.41 11.16
N HIS A 218 -13.13 6.72 11.29
CA HIS A 218 -14.00 6.39 10.17
C HIS A 218 -15.36 7.02 10.37
N ARG A 219 -16.00 7.43 9.26
CA ARG A 219 -17.40 7.82 9.30
C ARG A 219 -18.22 6.66 9.87
N PRO A 220 -19.18 6.92 10.79
CA PRO A 220 -20.07 5.87 11.27
C PRO A 220 -20.73 5.12 10.11
N ALA A 221 -20.55 3.81 10.08
CA ALA A 221 -21.24 2.93 9.15
C ALA A 221 -22.54 2.41 9.79
N SER A 222 -23.57 2.20 8.97
CA SER A 222 -24.73 1.44 9.40
C SER A 222 -24.30 0.01 9.77
N ALA A 223 -25.01 -0.61 10.72
CA ALA A 223 -24.86 -2.03 10.95
C ALA A 223 -25.05 -2.80 9.63
N ASN A 224 -24.21 -3.80 9.40
CA ASN A 224 -24.38 -4.68 8.25
C ASN A 224 -25.76 -5.36 8.34
N ALA A 225 -26.46 -5.47 7.22
CA ALA A 225 -27.66 -6.28 7.16
C ALA A 225 -27.29 -7.75 7.46
N PRO A 226 -28.19 -8.52 8.10
CA PRO A 226 -27.99 -9.96 8.27
C PRO A 226 -27.68 -10.61 6.92
N THR A 227 -26.61 -11.39 6.86
CA THR A 227 -26.18 -12.07 5.62
C THR A 227 -26.21 -13.58 5.81
N ARG A 228 -26.54 -14.30 4.73
CA ARG A 228 -26.36 -15.76 4.68
C ARG A 228 -24.89 -16.12 4.50
N ASN A 229 -24.06 -15.20 4.02
CA ASN A 229 -22.65 -15.46 3.76
C ASN A 229 -21.87 -15.54 5.07
N ILE A 230 -21.37 -16.72 5.39
CA ILE A 230 -20.54 -16.96 6.58
C ILE A 230 -19.05 -16.95 6.26
N ALA A 231 -18.67 -16.80 4.98
CA ALA A 231 -17.26 -16.75 4.57
C ALA A 231 -16.42 -15.68 5.29
N PRO A 232 -16.94 -14.47 5.61
CA PRO A 232 -16.16 -13.46 6.35
C PRO A 232 -15.68 -13.89 7.74
N ARG A 233 -16.19 -15.00 8.28
CA ARG A 233 -15.74 -15.59 9.56
C ARG A 233 -14.63 -16.62 9.40
N ALA A 234 -14.26 -16.97 8.16
CA ALA A 234 -13.27 -17.99 7.91
C ALA A 234 -11.84 -17.45 8.05
N THR A 235 -10.94 -18.31 8.52
CA THR A 235 -9.50 -18.03 8.58
C THR A 235 -8.81 -18.74 7.43
N PRO A 236 -8.19 -18.01 6.50
CA PRO A 236 -7.52 -18.64 5.38
C PRO A 236 -6.09 -19.06 5.77
N SER A 237 -5.61 -20.14 5.16
CA SER A 237 -4.30 -20.73 5.46
C SER A 237 -3.72 -21.44 4.24
N SER A 238 -2.39 -21.51 4.15
CA SER A 238 -1.67 -22.28 3.14
C SER A 238 -0.74 -23.28 3.81
N THR A 239 -0.66 -24.50 3.27
CA THR A 239 0.29 -25.53 3.75
C THR A 239 1.73 -25.16 3.41
N ASN A 240 1.94 -24.52 2.25
CA ASN A 240 3.25 -24.05 1.82
C ASN A 240 3.43 -22.58 2.21
N ILE A 241 4.66 -22.22 2.59
CA ILE A 241 5.07 -20.83 2.80
C ILE A 241 4.82 -20.07 1.49
N THR A 242 4.10 -18.96 1.56
CA THR A 242 3.93 -18.05 0.43
C THR A 242 5.24 -17.29 0.24
N PRO A 243 5.96 -17.48 -0.89
CA PRO A 243 7.32 -16.95 -1.05
C PRO A 243 7.36 -15.43 -1.16
N ILE A 244 6.29 -14.80 -1.66
CA ILE A 244 6.03 -13.37 -1.50
C ILE A 244 4.96 -13.20 -0.43
N GLN A 245 5.12 -12.13 0.34
CA GLN A 245 4.17 -11.70 1.36
C GLN A 245 2.87 -11.21 0.74
N TYR A 246 1.99 -12.12 0.35
CA TYR A 246 0.62 -11.81 0.00
C TYR A 246 -0.26 -11.95 1.24
N TRP A 247 -1.20 -11.03 1.41
CA TRP A 247 -2.09 -11.06 2.55
C TRP A 247 -3.14 -12.15 2.35
N ILE A 248 -3.01 -13.29 3.04
CA ILE A 248 -4.00 -14.37 2.91
C ILE A 248 -5.40 -13.90 3.39
N LYS A 249 -5.48 -12.92 4.31
CA LYS A 249 -6.76 -12.37 4.80
C LYS A 249 -7.49 -11.47 3.77
N ALA A 250 -6.95 -11.33 2.56
CA ALA A 250 -7.55 -10.54 1.49
C ALA A 250 -8.72 -11.22 0.77
N ILE A 251 -9.02 -12.47 1.10
CA ILE A 251 -10.19 -13.20 0.58
C ILE A 251 -11.28 -13.19 1.63
N ASN A 252 -12.55 -13.33 1.25
CA ASN A 252 -13.75 -13.42 2.10
C ASN A 252 -14.32 -12.11 2.65
N ASP A 253 -13.98 -10.95 2.07
CA ASP A 253 -14.45 -9.64 2.53
C ASP A 253 -15.70 -9.12 1.80
N GLU A 254 -16.29 -9.98 0.97
CA GLU A 254 -17.47 -9.74 0.12
C GLU A 254 -17.22 -8.77 -1.05
N ARG A 255 -15.97 -8.62 -1.48
CA ARG A 255 -15.58 -7.66 -2.51
C ARG A 255 -14.78 -8.31 -3.63
N VAL A 256 -15.47 -8.57 -4.75
CA VAL A 256 -14.78 -8.86 -6.01
C VAL A 256 -14.35 -7.54 -6.66
N LYS A 257 -13.05 -7.23 -6.58
CA LYS A 257 -12.49 -6.04 -7.24
C LYS A 257 -12.19 -6.34 -8.72
N ALA A 258 -12.57 -5.42 -9.61
CA ALA A 258 -12.30 -5.55 -11.04
C ALA A 258 -10.80 -5.55 -11.36
N ASN A 259 -10.03 -4.72 -10.65
CA ASN A 259 -8.57 -4.60 -10.77
C ASN A 259 -7.95 -4.81 -9.38
N PRO A 260 -7.94 -6.06 -8.87
CA PRO A 260 -7.44 -6.32 -7.53
C PRO A 260 -5.92 -6.14 -7.53
N LEU A 261 -5.37 -5.48 -6.51
CA LEU A 261 -3.93 -5.44 -6.26
C LEU A 261 -3.57 -6.51 -5.23
N PRO A 262 -2.29 -6.91 -5.10
CA PRO A 262 -1.84 -7.96 -4.16
C PRO A 262 -2.50 -8.03 -2.77
N PRO A 263 -2.86 -6.92 -2.11
CA PRO A 263 -3.60 -6.97 -0.85
C PRO A 263 -5.12 -7.24 -0.94
N ASP A 264 -5.71 -7.23 -2.12
CA ASP A 264 -7.14 -7.48 -2.39
C ASP A 264 -7.44 -8.92 -2.82
N TYR A 265 -6.41 -9.74 -2.97
CA TYR A 265 -6.55 -11.14 -3.31
C TYR A 265 -5.42 -11.93 -2.69
N TRP A 266 -5.69 -13.18 -2.39
CA TRP A 266 -4.60 -14.07 -2.02
C TRP A 266 -3.97 -14.66 -3.29
N CYS A 267 -2.65 -14.66 -3.36
CA CYS A 267 -1.91 -15.40 -4.37
C CYS A 267 -0.59 -15.95 -3.81
N SER A 268 -0.27 -17.20 -4.10
CA SER A 268 1.11 -17.69 -3.96
C SER A 268 1.87 -17.48 -5.27
N TYR A 269 2.69 -16.43 -5.34
CA TYR A 269 3.50 -16.09 -6.52
C TYR A 269 4.98 -16.04 -6.14
N ALA A 270 5.87 -16.53 -7.01
CA ALA A 270 7.31 -16.66 -6.73
C ALA A 270 8.18 -15.56 -7.37
N ALA A 271 7.68 -14.32 -7.37
CA ALA A 271 8.38 -13.14 -7.89
C ALA A 271 8.83 -13.34 -9.34
N GLU A 272 9.98 -12.78 -9.70
CA GLU A 272 10.67 -12.90 -11.00
C GLU A 272 10.85 -14.34 -11.50
N LYS A 273 10.67 -15.37 -10.66
CA LYS A 273 10.72 -16.78 -11.09
C LYS A 273 9.40 -17.27 -11.69
N SER A 274 8.32 -16.54 -11.50
CA SER A 274 7.00 -16.87 -12.02
C SER A 274 6.74 -16.09 -13.30
N PRO A 275 6.20 -16.73 -14.36
CA PRO A 275 5.85 -16.05 -15.60
C PRO A 275 4.91 -14.86 -15.37
N GLU A 276 5.10 -13.80 -16.17
CA GLU A 276 4.26 -12.59 -16.17
C GLU A 276 2.86 -12.83 -16.78
N THR A 277 2.65 -13.99 -17.40
CA THR A 277 1.39 -14.33 -18.07
C THR A 277 0.67 -15.48 -17.38
N ASN A 278 -0.67 -15.45 -17.47
CA ASN A 278 -1.53 -16.51 -16.98
C ASN A 278 -1.10 -17.86 -17.56
N GLN A 279 -0.96 -18.84 -16.68
CA GLN A 279 -0.53 -20.18 -17.04
C GLN A 279 -1.73 -21.11 -17.23
N PRO A 280 -1.66 -22.07 -18.18
CA PRO A 280 -2.77 -22.99 -18.43
C PRO A 280 -3.01 -23.90 -17.21
N THR A 281 -4.23 -24.44 -17.11
CA THR A 281 -4.60 -25.45 -16.11
C THR A 281 -3.59 -26.60 -16.11
N GLY A 282 -3.16 -27.03 -14.93
CA GLY A 282 -2.16 -28.09 -14.76
C GLY A 282 -0.70 -27.61 -14.83
N SER A 283 -0.44 -26.33 -15.14
CA SER A 283 0.92 -25.77 -15.07
C SER A 283 1.50 -25.85 -13.66
N ASN A 284 2.83 -25.99 -13.58
CA ASN A 284 3.60 -25.99 -12.34
C ASN A 284 4.36 -24.66 -12.10
N ALA A 285 4.03 -23.62 -12.86
CA ALA A 285 4.63 -22.29 -12.77
C ALA A 285 3.54 -21.21 -12.81
N GLY A 286 3.87 -19.99 -12.37
CA GLY A 286 2.94 -18.85 -12.39
C GLY A 286 1.76 -19.04 -11.45
N VAL A 287 0.58 -18.55 -11.84
CA VAL A 287 -0.67 -18.67 -11.05
C VAL A 287 -1.76 -19.33 -11.92
N PRO A 288 -1.66 -20.64 -12.19
CA PRO A 288 -2.64 -21.37 -12.98
C PRO A 288 -3.95 -21.58 -12.20
N PRO A 289 -5.05 -21.94 -12.88
CA PRO A 289 -6.23 -22.48 -12.21
C PRO A 289 -5.86 -23.64 -11.26
N PRO A 290 -6.51 -23.78 -10.09
CA PRO A 290 -6.23 -24.89 -9.19
C PRO A 290 -6.53 -26.23 -9.88
N ALA A 291 -5.76 -27.28 -9.55
CA ALA A 291 -5.99 -28.62 -10.09
C ALA A 291 -7.36 -29.17 -9.67
N SER A 292 -7.77 -28.85 -8.45
CA SER A 292 -9.09 -29.19 -7.91
C SER A 292 -9.38 -28.31 -6.69
N TRP A 293 -10.64 -28.24 -6.32
CA TRP A 293 -11.03 -27.80 -4.99
C TRP A 293 -12.19 -28.64 -4.48
N LYS A 294 -12.41 -28.64 -3.16
CA LYS A 294 -13.53 -29.34 -2.52
C LYS A 294 -13.95 -28.64 -1.24
N LEU A 295 -15.20 -28.89 -0.83
CA LEU A 295 -15.73 -28.47 0.47
C LEU A 295 -15.84 -29.66 1.42
N GLU A 296 -15.43 -29.44 2.66
CA GLU A 296 -15.55 -30.39 3.75
C GLU A 296 -16.26 -29.75 4.95
N TYR A 297 -16.95 -30.57 5.73
CA TYR A 297 -17.56 -30.19 7.00
C TYR A 297 -16.96 -30.99 8.15
N LEU A 298 -16.97 -30.38 9.34
CA LEU A 298 -16.54 -31.05 10.56
C LEU A 298 -17.70 -31.87 11.12
N THR A 299 -17.49 -33.17 11.31
CA THR A 299 -18.46 -34.08 11.93
C THR A 299 -18.53 -33.86 13.45
N SER A 300 -19.57 -34.37 14.09
CA SER A 300 -19.73 -34.32 15.55
C SER A 300 -18.61 -35.03 16.33
N VAL A 301 -17.90 -35.96 15.69
CA VAL A 301 -16.76 -36.69 16.27
C VAL A 301 -15.40 -36.02 15.95
N GLY A 302 -15.42 -34.84 15.33
CA GLY A 302 -14.21 -34.05 15.06
C GLY A 302 -13.43 -34.45 13.79
N SER A 303 -14.01 -35.28 12.91
CA SER A 303 -13.39 -35.63 11.62
C SER A 303 -13.89 -34.73 10.49
N TRP A 304 -13.04 -34.45 9.50
CA TRP A 304 -13.45 -33.72 8.30
C TRP A 304 -13.98 -34.68 7.24
N THR A 305 -15.16 -34.40 6.69
CA THR A 305 -15.81 -35.21 5.66
C THR A 305 -16.23 -34.33 4.48
N ALA A 306 -16.06 -34.83 3.25
CA ALA A 306 -16.51 -34.13 2.05
C ALA A 306 -18.03 -33.98 2.02
N VAL A 307 -18.52 -32.83 1.54
CA VAL A 307 -19.96 -32.63 1.32
C VAL A 307 -20.45 -33.44 0.11
N SER A 308 -21.72 -33.85 0.14
CA SER A 308 -22.37 -34.52 -0.98
C SER A 308 -22.92 -33.49 -1.96
N VAL A 309 -22.13 -33.14 -2.98
CA VAL A 309 -22.49 -32.16 -4.02
C VAL A 309 -23.71 -32.62 -4.81
N THR A 310 -24.66 -31.72 -5.02
CA THR A 310 -25.91 -31.95 -5.75
C THR A 310 -26.01 -31.12 -7.03
N SER A 311 -25.19 -30.08 -7.19
CA SER A 311 -25.11 -29.33 -8.45
C SER A 311 -24.46 -30.18 -9.54
N SER A 312 -25.00 -30.11 -10.77
CA SER A 312 -24.49 -30.87 -11.92
C SER A 312 -23.08 -30.44 -12.34
N GLY A 313 -22.70 -29.18 -12.05
CA GLY A 313 -21.38 -28.64 -12.34
C GLY A 313 -20.29 -29.14 -11.41
N GLY A 314 -20.59 -29.69 -10.23
CA GLY A 314 -19.53 -30.11 -9.31
C GLY A 314 -18.60 -28.97 -8.89
N TYR A 315 -17.31 -29.27 -8.70
CA TYR A 315 -16.27 -28.30 -8.34
C TYR A 315 -15.54 -27.78 -9.59
N GLN A 316 -16.07 -26.72 -10.20
CA GLN A 316 -15.48 -26.11 -11.40
C GLN A 316 -14.18 -25.37 -11.09
N THR A 317 -13.17 -25.50 -11.94
CA THR A 317 -11.87 -24.80 -11.80
C THR A 317 -11.69 -23.68 -12.82
N THR A 318 -12.69 -23.44 -13.68
CA THR A 318 -12.71 -22.32 -14.63
C THR A 318 -12.60 -20.99 -13.89
N VAL A 319 -11.67 -20.15 -14.31
CA VAL A 319 -11.46 -18.81 -13.72
C VAL A 319 -12.54 -17.86 -14.25
N THR A 320 -13.35 -17.31 -13.35
CA THR A 320 -14.43 -16.37 -13.66
C THR A 320 -14.75 -15.51 -12.44
N ASP A 321 -15.18 -14.26 -12.68
CA ASP A 321 -15.73 -13.38 -11.64
C ASP A 321 -17.22 -13.65 -11.37
N SER A 322 -17.81 -14.64 -12.05
CA SER A 322 -19.20 -15.10 -11.86
C SER A 322 -19.25 -16.63 -11.81
N PRO A 323 -18.71 -17.25 -10.75
CA PRO A 323 -18.71 -18.70 -10.62
C PRO A 323 -20.13 -19.25 -10.39
N GLU A 324 -20.40 -20.46 -10.88
CA GLU A 324 -21.63 -21.18 -10.55
C GLU A 324 -21.63 -21.58 -9.06
N GLU A 325 -22.80 -21.52 -8.42
CA GLU A 325 -22.97 -21.97 -7.04
C GLU A 325 -22.84 -23.50 -6.95
N VAL A 326 -21.98 -23.98 -6.04
CA VAL A 326 -21.89 -25.41 -5.72
C VAL A 326 -22.86 -25.75 -4.61
N SER A 327 -24.03 -26.27 -4.98
CA SER A 327 -25.01 -26.79 -4.03
C SER A 327 -24.64 -28.20 -3.56
N PHE A 328 -24.92 -28.51 -2.31
CA PHE A 328 -24.71 -29.83 -1.70
C PHE A 328 -25.82 -30.15 -0.70
N GLN A 329 -25.96 -31.43 -0.33
CA GLN A 329 -26.92 -31.84 0.71
C GLN A 329 -26.67 -31.07 2.00
N THR A 330 -27.73 -30.51 2.59
CA THR A 330 -27.61 -29.75 3.84
C THR A 330 -26.93 -30.57 4.94
N VAL A 331 -25.90 -30.00 5.55
CA VAL A 331 -25.19 -30.59 6.69
C VAL A 331 -25.38 -29.73 7.93
N SER A 332 -25.49 -30.36 9.10
CA SER A 332 -25.41 -29.68 10.39
C SER A 332 -23.97 -29.79 10.90
N THR A 333 -23.27 -28.66 10.98
CA THR A 333 -21.85 -28.62 11.39
C THR A 333 -21.54 -27.32 12.12
N THR A 334 -20.45 -27.32 12.88
CA THR A 334 -19.87 -26.11 13.49
C THR A 334 -18.82 -25.45 12.59
N SER A 335 -18.30 -26.17 11.59
CA SER A 335 -17.21 -25.67 10.75
C SER A 335 -17.28 -26.23 9.32
N LEU A 336 -17.01 -25.36 8.36
CA LEU A 336 -16.76 -25.71 6.96
C LEU A 336 -15.34 -25.30 6.57
N ARG A 337 -14.75 -26.01 5.60
CA ARG A 337 -13.51 -25.58 4.96
C ARG A 337 -13.52 -25.87 3.47
N ALA A 338 -13.06 -24.91 2.68
CA ALA A 338 -12.72 -25.12 1.28
C ALA A 338 -11.23 -25.46 1.18
N ILE A 339 -10.90 -26.50 0.43
CA ILE A 339 -9.52 -26.92 0.16
C ILE A 339 -9.27 -26.74 -1.33
N LEU A 340 -8.28 -25.92 -1.68
CA LEU A 340 -7.83 -25.71 -3.05
C LEU A 340 -6.48 -26.40 -3.23
N THR A 341 -6.39 -27.25 -4.24
CA THR A 341 -5.16 -27.98 -4.58
C THR A 341 -4.45 -27.26 -5.72
N ALA A 342 -3.20 -26.87 -5.52
CA ALA A 342 -2.38 -26.23 -6.54
C ALA A 342 -2.17 -27.15 -7.77
N SER A 343 -2.11 -26.56 -8.96
CA SER A 343 -1.69 -27.27 -10.17
C SER A 343 -0.19 -27.57 -10.16
N GLY A 344 0.21 -28.68 -10.79
CA GLY A 344 1.60 -29.07 -10.93
C GLY A 344 1.84 -30.55 -10.61
N SER A 345 3.09 -30.98 -10.76
CA SER A 345 3.54 -32.35 -10.54
C SER A 345 5.04 -32.41 -10.26
N GLY A 346 5.55 -33.57 -9.85
CA GLY A 346 7.00 -33.76 -9.65
C GLY A 346 7.63 -32.91 -8.54
N GLY A 347 6.82 -32.47 -7.56
CA GLY A 347 7.28 -31.63 -6.44
C GLY A 347 7.33 -30.13 -6.77
N GLN A 348 6.96 -29.73 -7.99
CA GLN A 348 6.80 -28.34 -8.38
C GLN A 348 5.31 -28.03 -8.61
N PHE A 349 4.84 -26.95 -8.01
CA PHE A 349 3.46 -26.50 -8.11
C PHE A 349 3.40 -25.04 -8.53
N GLY A 350 2.42 -24.72 -9.37
CA GLY A 350 2.04 -23.35 -9.64
C GLY A 350 1.43 -22.72 -8.38
N GLY A 351 1.39 -21.40 -8.40
CA GLY A 351 0.64 -20.60 -7.46
C GLY A 351 -0.85 -20.90 -7.47
N VAL A 352 -1.54 -20.57 -6.37
CA VAL A 352 -3.00 -20.49 -6.34
C VAL A 352 -3.39 -19.05 -6.06
N GLY A 353 -4.32 -18.53 -6.87
CA GLY A 353 -4.91 -17.21 -6.69
C GLY A 353 -6.40 -17.32 -6.37
N VAL A 354 -6.88 -16.57 -5.38
CA VAL A 354 -8.29 -16.47 -5.03
C VAL A 354 -8.63 -15.01 -4.83
N LYS A 355 -9.58 -14.49 -5.64
CA LYS A 355 -10.11 -13.13 -5.47
C LYS A 355 -11.11 -13.07 -4.33
N GLU A 356 -12.08 -13.97 -4.32
CA GLU A 356 -13.18 -13.97 -3.37
C GLU A 356 -13.84 -15.35 -3.28
N TRP A 357 -14.52 -15.64 -2.17
CA TRP A 357 -15.44 -16.77 -2.06
C TRP A 357 -16.56 -16.50 -1.05
N ALA A 358 -17.67 -17.20 -1.21
CA ALA A 358 -18.81 -17.16 -0.30
C ALA A 358 -19.19 -18.57 0.16
N ALA A 359 -19.75 -18.66 1.36
CA ALA A 359 -20.42 -19.87 1.85
C ALA A 359 -21.74 -19.46 2.47
N LEU A 360 -22.85 -20.01 1.96
CA LEU A 360 -24.18 -19.56 2.32
C LEU A 360 -24.82 -20.52 3.34
N ALA A 361 -25.09 -20.02 4.55
CA ALA A 361 -25.94 -20.71 5.51
C ALA A 361 -27.42 -20.71 5.05
N PRO A 362 -28.27 -21.63 5.53
CA PRO A 362 -29.70 -21.64 5.17
C PRO A 362 -30.46 -20.38 5.61
N THR A 363 -30.02 -19.75 6.71
CA THR A 363 -30.62 -18.54 7.29
C THR A 363 -29.57 -17.46 7.44
N ALA A 364 -30.00 -16.20 7.32
CA ALA A 364 -29.13 -15.05 7.55
C ALA A 364 -28.90 -14.85 9.06
N SER A 365 -27.69 -14.46 9.45
CA SER A 365 -27.32 -14.18 10.85
C SER A 365 -26.65 -12.84 11.02
#